data_AF-A0A520FXX5-F1
#
_entry.id   AF-A0A520FXX5-F1
#
_cell.length_a   1.000
_cell.length_b   1.000
_cell.length_c   1.000
_cell.angle_alpha   90.00
_cell.angle_beta   90.00
_cell.angle_gamma   90.00
#
_symmetry.space_group_name_H-M   'P 1'
#
loop_
_entity.id
_entity.type
_entity.pdbx_description
1 polymer ?
#
loop_
_entity_poly.entity_id
_entity_poly.type
_entity_poly.pdbx_seq_one_letter_code
_entity_poly.pdbx_strand_id
1 'polypeptide(L)'
;MNRSSAYSHPILYVSTLVLAAVAALLQPGVAAAAERVYLSRPEVEVSLVGKGILSKNLQSGKLSHWEFRRDGTVEAVSRSGLGRASGTWTIQDDGRMCVTMMSRTGCRYWFRQADSFANADSMDPAAPTVAEVRFE
;
A
#
# COMPACT_ATOMS: atom_id res chain seq x y z
N MET A 1 -29.58 -66.14 -46.17
CA MET A 1 -29.56 -67.32 -45.26
C MET A 1 -28.17 -67.38 -44.64
N ASN A 2 -27.90 -66.70 -43.52
CA ASN A 2 -28.19 -67.05 -42.12
C ASN A 2 -27.25 -68.15 -41.56
N ARG A 3 -26.18 -67.76 -40.84
CA ARG A 3 -25.82 -68.23 -39.47
C ARG A 3 -24.39 -67.81 -39.02
N SER A 4 -24.38 -66.98 -37.97
CA SER A 4 -23.58 -66.99 -36.73
C SER A 4 -22.14 -67.53 -36.67
N SER A 5 -21.22 -66.70 -36.15
CA SER A 5 -20.49 -67.03 -34.92
C SER A 5 -19.92 -65.78 -34.24
N ALA A 6 -20.33 -65.61 -32.98
CA ALA A 6 -19.78 -64.68 -32.01
C ALA A 6 -18.45 -65.21 -31.46
N TYR A 7 -17.47 -64.33 -31.28
CA TYR A 7 -16.37 -64.56 -30.34
C TYR A 7 -15.96 -63.24 -29.67
N SER A 8 -15.63 -63.40 -28.40
CA SER A 8 -15.62 -62.42 -27.33
C SER A 8 -14.45 -61.44 -27.36
N HIS A 9 -14.68 -60.27 -26.74
CA HIS A 9 -13.67 -59.25 -26.44
C HIS A 9 -12.50 -59.79 -25.58
N PRO A 10 -11.37 -59.08 -25.59
CA PRO A 10 -11.00 -58.44 -24.34
C PRO A 10 -10.98 -56.92 -24.47
N ILE A 11 -11.70 -56.33 -23.54
CA ILE A 11 -11.70 -54.91 -23.19
C ILE A 11 -10.35 -54.61 -22.55
N LEU A 12 -9.52 -53.80 -23.20
CA LEU A 12 -8.41 -53.12 -22.53
C LEU A 12 -8.94 -51.80 -21.96
N TYR A 13 -9.28 -51.83 -20.68
CA TYR A 13 -9.30 -50.64 -19.84
C TYR A 13 -7.86 -50.21 -19.58
N VAL A 14 -7.44 -49.05 -20.09
CA VAL A 14 -6.48 -48.20 -19.37
C VAL A 14 -6.86 -46.73 -19.58
N SER A 15 -7.62 -46.23 -18.61
CA SER A 15 -7.53 -44.91 -18.00
C SER A 15 -6.61 -43.87 -18.64
N THR A 16 -7.17 -42.72 -18.99
CA THR A 16 -6.52 -41.42 -18.75
C THR A 16 -7.59 -40.36 -18.46
N LEU A 17 -7.96 -40.27 -17.17
CA LEU A 17 -8.26 -38.98 -16.56
C LEU A 17 -7.04 -38.09 -16.74
N VAL A 18 -7.18 -36.90 -17.32
CA VAL A 18 -6.88 -35.61 -16.67
C VAL A 18 -7.43 -34.51 -17.60
N LEU A 19 -8.62 -34.00 -17.30
CA LEU A 19 -9.03 -32.67 -17.78
C LEU A 19 -9.47 -31.84 -16.56
N ALA A 20 -8.50 -31.51 -15.71
CA ALA A 20 -8.68 -30.55 -14.63
C ALA A 20 -7.58 -29.49 -14.73
N ALA A 21 -7.64 -28.67 -15.76
CA ALA A 21 -6.69 -27.56 -15.95
C ALA A 21 -7.40 -26.32 -16.49
N VAL A 22 -8.48 -25.87 -15.84
CA VAL A 22 -9.06 -24.54 -16.12
C VAL A 22 -9.55 -23.82 -14.84
N ALA A 23 -9.00 -24.14 -13.67
CA ALA A 23 -9.34 -23.48 -12.41
C ALA A 23 -8.26 -22.54 -11.86
N ALA A 24 -7.20 -22.24 -12.63
CA ALA A 24 -6.09 -21.39 -12.18
C ALA A 24 -6.20 -19.91 -12.64
N LEU A 25 -7.18 -19.55 -13.47
CA LEU A 25 -7.28 -18.19 -14.05
C LEU A 25 -8.24 -17.25 -13.30
N LEU A 26 -8.85 -17.69 -12.21
CA LEU A 26 -9.75 -16.89 -11.37
C LEU A 26 -9.20 -16.70 -9.96
N GLN A 27 -7.88 -16.53 -9.82
CA GLN A 27 -7.39 -15.86 -8.63
C GLN A 27 -7.76 -14.38 -8.77
N PRO A 28 -8.63 -13.80 -7.92
CA PRO A 28 -8.69 -12.35 -7.81
C PRO A 28 -7.27 -11.93 -7.49
N GLY A 29 -6.66 -11.19 -8.42
CA GLY A 29 -5.29 -10.75 -8.29
C GLY A 29 -5.14 -10.15 -6.91
N VAL A 30 -4.40 -10.83 -6.04
CA VAL A 30 -3.81 -10.20 -4.86
C VAL A 30 -3.01 -9.07 -5.50
N ALA A 31 -3.55 -7.85 -5.49
CA ALA A 31 -2.85 -6.70 -6.03
C ALA A 31 -1.49 -6.76 -5.34
N ALA A 32 -0.43 -7.06 -6.11
CA ALA A 32 0.91 -7.15 -5.57
C ALA A 32 1.08 -5.85 -4.78
N ALA A 33 1.23 -5.96 -3.46
CA ALA A 33 1.42 -4.78 -2.62
C ALA A 33 2.59 -4.04 -3.25
N ALA A 34 2.31 -2.87 -3.84
CA ALA A 34 3.30 -2.19 -4.67
C ALA A 34 4.55 -2.03 -3.82
N GLU A 35 5.67 -2.57 -4.31
CA GLU A 35 6.93 -2.51 -3.57
C GLU A 35 7.22 -1.03 -3.28
N ARG A 36 7.35 -0.73 -1.99
CA ARG A 36 7.57 0.63 -1.52
C ARG A 36 8.99 0.77 -1.04
N VAL A 37 9.62 1.88 -1.39
CA VAL A 37 11.02 2.15 -1.10
C VAL A 37 11.09 3.16 0.02
N TYR A 38 11.75 2.80 1.12
CA TYR A 38 12.00 3.70 2.23
C TYR A 38 12.76 4.96 1.77
N LEU A 39 12.39 6.12 2.33
CA LEU A 39 13.04 7.40 2.05
C LEU A 39 13.92 7.82 3.22
N SER A 40 15.20 8.04 2.91
CA SER A 40 16.15 8.67 3.82
C SER A 40 15.79 10.12 4.12
N ARG A 41 16.39 10.70 5.16
CA ARG A 41 16.22 12.12 5.51
C ARG A 41 16.32 13.09 4.31
N PRO A 42 17.39 13.11 3.50
CA PRO A 42 17.48 14.04 2.37
C PRO A 42 16.40 13.80 1.33
N GLU A 43 15.99 12.54 1.11
CA GLU A 43 14.91 12.22 0.18
C GLU A 43 13.55 12.71 0.69
N VAL A 44 13.29 12.59 2.00
CA VAL A 44 12.09 13.15 2.64
C VAL A 44 12.08 14.68 2.52
N GLU A 45 13.21 15.33 2.80
CA GLU A 45 13.36 16.79 2.69
C GLU A 45 13.06 17.28 1.28
N VAL A 46 13.64 16.66 0.24
CA VAL A 46 13.42 17.03 -1.16
C VAL A 46 12.01 16.66 -1.65
N SER A 47 11.47 15.55 -1.17
CA SER A 47 10.19 15.02 -1.68
C SER A 47 8.99 15.72 -1.08
N LEU A 48 9.00 16.05 0.22
CA LEU A 48 7.79 16.46 0.95
C LEU A 48 7.84 17.88 1.52
N VAL A 49 9.02 18.37 1.92
CA VAL A 49 9.13 19.66 2.62
C VAL A 49 8.87 20.83 1.67
N GLY A 50 8.02 21.75 2.10
CA GLY A 50 7.56 22.90 1.33
C GLY A 50 6.51 22.56 0.26
N LYS A 51 5.93 21.36 0.29
CA LYS A 51 4.88 20.92 -0.63
C LYS A 51 3.59 20.63 0.12
N GLY A 52 2.47 20.95 -0.51
CA GLY A 52 1.15 20.52 -0.06
C GLY A 52 0.93 19.04 -0.39
N ILE A 53 0.58 18.24 0.61
CA ILE A 53 0.24 16.84 0.43
C ILE A 53 -1.17 16.55 0.96
N LEU A 54 -1.83 15.59 0.35
CA LEU A 54 -3.08 15.04 0.82
C LEU A 54 -2.83 13.65 1.42
N SER A 55 -3.12 13.51 2.71
CA SER A 55 -2.89 12.29 3.49
C SER A 55 -4.22 11.66 3.89
N LYS A 56 -4.41 10.38 3.54
CA LYS A 56 -5.54 9.55 3.95
C LYS A 56 -5.07 8.54 5.00
N ASN A 57 -5.53 8.71 6.24
CA ASN A 57 -5.25 7.74 7.30
C ASN A 57 -6.09 6.47 7.07
N LEU A 58 -5.45 5.31 6.99
CA LEU A 58 -6.13 4.05 6.63
C LEU A 58 -7.01 3.50 7.75
N GLN A 59 -6.64 3.75 9.01
CA GLN A 59 -7.41 3.26 10.16
C GLN A 59 -8.73 4.03 10.34
N SER A 60 -8.70 5.36 10.20
CA SER A 60 -9.85 6.23 10.46
C SER A 60 -10.58 6.70 9.21
N GLY A 61 -10.00 6.48 8.02
CA GLY A 61 -10.49 7.01 6.75
C GLY A 61 -10.37 8.54 6.59
N LYS A 62 -9.86 9.25 7.61
CA LYS A 62 -9.77 10.72 7.59
C LYS A 62 -8.82 11.20 6.52
N LEU A 63 -9.27 12.22 5.78
CA LEU A 63 -8.51 12.88 4.73
C LEU A 63 -8.11 14.28 5.20
N SER A 64 -6.83 14.61 5.06
CA SER A 64 -6.31 15.90 5.49
C SER A 64 -5.20 16.40 4.57
N HIS A 65 -5.23 17.69 4.27
CA HIS A 65 -4.11 18.41 3.66
C HIS A 65 -3.04 18.66 4.73
N TRP A 66 -1.77 18.47 4.39
CA TRP A 66 -0.63 18.79 5.23
C TRP A 66 0.41 19.60 4.45
N GLU A 67 1.06 20.53 5.15
CA GLU A 67 2.21 21.27 4.62
C GLU A 67 3.30 21.31 5.70
N PHE A 68 4.45 20.70 5.40
CA PHE A 68 5.65 20.76 6.25
C PHE A 68 6.54 21.90 5.74
N ARG A 69 6.56 23.06 6.40
CA ARG A 69 7.29 24.25 5.94
C ARG A 69 8.75 24.21 6.33
N ARG A 70 9.61 24.84 5.52
CA ARG A 70 11.07 24.85 5.71
C ARG A 70 11.53 25.50 7.02
N ASP A 71 10.70 26.34 7.62
CA ASP A 71 10.96 26.97 8.92
C ASP A 71 10.70 26.04 10.13
N GLY A 72 10.33 24.78 9.89
CA GLY A 72 10.02 23.80 10.92
C GLY A 72 8.57 23.84 11.39
N THR A 73 7.72 24.70 10.81
CA THR A 73 6.28 24.70 11.09
C THR A 73 5.53 23.69 10.24
N VAL A 74 4.45 23.13 10.77
CA VAL A 74 3.56 22.23 10.03
C VAL A 74 2.11 22.65 10.23
N GLU A 75 1.32 22.55 9.17
CA GLU A 75 -0.12 22.70 9.21
C GLU A 75 -0.83 21.46 8.69
N ALA A 76 -1.96 21.14 9.31
CA ALA A 76 -2.84 20.07 8.90
C ALA A 76 -4.29 20.59 8.84
N VAL A 77 -4.93 20.50 7.69
CA VAL A 77 -6.32 20.92 7.46
C VAL A 77 -7.15 19.70 7.08
N SER A 78 -8.19 19.41 7.86
CA SER A 78 -9.16 18.36 7.55
C SER A 78 -9.91 18.69 6.25
N ARG A 79 -9.99 17.71 5.34
CA ARG A 79 -10.84 17.78 4.14
C ARG A 79 -12.18 17.07 4.33
N SER A 80 -12.30 16.23 5.36
CA SER A 80 -13.53 15.46 5.68
C SER A 80 -14.39 16.11 6.79
N GLY A 81 -14.17 17.38 7.13
CA GLY A 81 -14.87 18.09 8.21
C GLY A 81 -14.14 19.34 8.70
N LEU A 82 -14.67 20.02 9.70
CA LEU A 82 -14.04 21.19 10.32
C LEU A 82 -12.82 20.76 11.16
N GLY A 83 -11.66 21.36 10.90
CA GLY A 83 -10.48 21.16 11.75
C GLY A 83 -9.18 21.59 11.09
N ARG A 84 -8.48 22.53 11.74
CA ARG A 84 -7.11 22.91 11.42
C ARG A 84 -6.24 22.68 12.66
N ALA A 85 -5.04 22.17 12.46
CA ALA A 85 -4.02 22.06 13.48
C ALA A 85 -2.73 22.65 12.93
N SER A 86 -1.93 23.23 13.81
CA SER A 86 -0.57 23.67 13.52
C SER A 86 0.37 23.24 14.63
N GLY A 87 1.65 23.21 14.33
CA GLY A 87 2.69 22.84 15.27
C GLY A 87 4.06 22.84 14.60
N THR A 88 4.95 21.99 15.10
CA THR A 88 6.32 21.86 14.59
C THR A 88 6.60 20.47 14.06
N TRP A 89 7.58 20.37 13.17
CA TRP A 89 8.09 19.09 12.67
C TRP A 89 9.61 19.06 12.68
N THR A 90 10.17 17.85 12.73
CA THR A 90 11.61 17.57 12.63
C THR A 90 11.82 16.27 11.86
N ILE A 91 12.93 16.13 11.13
CA ILE A 91 13.37 14.84 10.58
C ILE A 91 14.65 14.41 11.30
N GLN A 92 14.64 13.19 11.81
CA GLN A 92 15.80 12.55 12.45
C GLN A 92 16.77 12.01 11.39
N ASP A 93 17.99 11.67 11.79
CA ASP A 93 19.02 11.19 10.85
C ASP A 93 18.63 9.87 10.15
N ASP A 94 17.80 9.06 10.80
CA ASP A 94 17.19 7.85 10.26
C ASP A 94 15.96 8.12 9.37
N GLY A 95 15.76 9.35 8.89
CA GLY A 95 14.64 9.75 8.03
C GLY A 95 13.27 9.76 8.72
N ARG A 96 13.18 9.45 10.01
CA ARG A 96 11.92 9.52 10.75
C ARG A 96 11.47 10.97 10.92
N MET A 97 10.30 11.29 10.40
CA MET A 97 9.69 12.60 10.57
C MET A 97 8.76 12.60 11.78
N CYS A 98 8.99 13.51 12.72
CA CYS A 98 8.15 13.69 13.89
C CYS A 98 7.39 15.00 13.80
N VAL A 99 6.13 14.99 14.24
CA VAL A 99 5.29 16.18 14.38
C VAL A 99 4.87 16.36 15.83
N THR A 100 4.76 17.61 16.26
CA THR A 100 4.22 17.98 17.57
C THR A 100 3.18 19.06 17.37
N MET A 101 1.92 18.73 17.65
CA MET A 101 0.77 19.63 17.62
C MET A 101 -0.09 19.37 18.87
N MET A 102 -0.89 20.35 19.29
CA MET A 102 -1.75 20.27 20.49
C MET A 102 -2.56 18.97 20.63
N SER A 103 -2.97 18.34 19.52
CA SER A 103 -3.76 17.10 19.52
C SER A 103 -3.19 15.98 18.63
N ARG A 104 -2.01 16.20 18.04
CA ARG A 104 -1.39 15.27 17.08
C ARG A 104 0.12 15.30 17.27
N THR A 105 0.63 14.35 18.04
CA THR A 105 2.07 14.14 18.22
C THR A 105 2.40 12.71 17.83
N GLY A 106 3.45 12.55 17.02
CA GLY A 106 3.86 11.25 16.57
C GLY A 106 4.96 11.32 15.52
N CYS A 107 5.53 10.16 15.22
CA CYS A 107 6.61 10.03 14.26
C CYS A 107 6.25 9.00 13.19
N ARG A 108 6.71 9.21 11.96
CA ARG A 108 6.47 8.33 10.82
C ARG A 108 7.71 8.20 9.96
N TYR A 109 7.89 7.01 9.40
CA TYR A 109 8.81 6.79 8.28
C TYR A 109 8.05 6.91 6.97
N TRP A 110 8.73 7.38 5.94
CA TRP A 110 8.15 7.67 4.63
C TRP A 110 8.67 6.69 3.60
N PHE A 111 7.79 6.34 2.67
CA PHE A 111 8.09 5.43 1.58
C PHE A 111 7.57 6.02 0.28
N ARG A 112 8.34 5.88 -0.80
CA ARG A 112 7.84 6.06 -2.16
C ARG A 112 7.16 4.78 -2.61
N GLN A 113 5.95 4.88 -3.15
CA GLN A 113 5.16 3.75 -3.61
C GLN A 113 4.53 4.09 -4.96
N ALA A 114 5.08 3.51 -6.04
CA ALA A 114 4.77 3.89 -7.40
C ALA A 114 4.86 5.43 -7.60
N ASP A 115 3.77 6.07 -8.01
CA ASP A 115 3.67 7.53 -8.24
C ASP A 115 3.15 8.29 -7.00
N SER A 116 3.19 7.66 -5.82
CA SER A 116 2.66 8.20 -4.57
C SER A 116 3.62 7.97 -3.41
N PHE A 117 3.17 8.35 -2.22
CA PHE A 117 3.89 8.14 -0.97
C PHE A 117 3.02 7.37 0.02
N ALA A 118 3.68 6.71 0.96
CA ALA A 118 3.06 6.09 2.10
C ALA A 118 3.86 6.40 3.36
N ASN A 119 3.24 6.31 4.53
CA ASN A 119 3.96 6.38 5.79
C ASN A 119 3.60 5.24 6.74
N ALA A 120 4.54 4.87 7.62
CA ALA A 120 4.40 3.75 8.56
C ALA A 120 5.12 4.04 9.88
N ASP A 121 4.92 3.14 10.86
CA ASP A 121 5.50 3.23 12.21
C ASP A 121 6.94 2.69 12.32
N SER A 122 7.44 1.97 11.31
CA SER A 122 8.82 1.48 11.25
C SER A 122 9.43 1.64 9.85
N MET A 123 10.76 1.47 9.74
CA MET A 123 11.51 1.53 8.48
C MET A 123 11.33 0.29 7.60
N ASP A 124 10.70 -0.77 8.12
CA ASP A 124 10.49 -2.02 7.38
C ASP A 124 9.55 -1.77 6.19
N PRO A 125 9.97 -2.04 4.93
CA PRO A 125 9.09 -1.95 3.77
C PRO A 125 7.82 -2.80 3.89
N ALA A 126 7.79 -3.83 4.73
CA ALA A 126 6.61 -4.64 5.01
C ALA A 126 5.71 -4.10 6.14
N ALA A 127 6.11 -3.05 6.86
CA ALA A 127 5.32 -2.49 7.96
C ALA A 127 3.92 -2.02 7.48
N PRO A 128 2.85 -2.15 8.26
CA PRO A 128 1.54 -1.67 7.86
C PRO A 128 1.56 -0.18 7.47
N THR A 129 1.00 0.16 6.32
CA THR A 129 0.81 1.56 5.92
C THR A 129 -0.17 2.22 6.88
N VAL A 130 0.24 3.33 7.49
CA VAL A 130 -0.63 4.17 8.33
C VAL A 130 -1.43 5.15 7.47
N ALA A 131 -0.78 5.76 6.48
CA ALA A 131 -1.43 6.67 5.56
C ALA A 131 -0.91 6.56 4.14
N GLU A 132 -1.84 6.67 3.19
CA GLU A 132 -1.55 6.89 1.77
C GLU A 132 -1.48 8.39 1.51
N VAL A 133 -0.49 8.81 0.72
CA VAL A 133 -0.14 10.21 0.52
C VAL A 133 0.10 10.51 -0.95
N ARG A 134 -0.46 11.63 -1.41
CA ARG A 134 -0.24 12.17 -2.76
C ARG A 134 -0.05 13.67 -2.70
N PHE A 135 0.55 14.26 -3.72
CA PHE A 135 0.55 15.71 -3.86
C PHE A 135 -0.87 16.21 -4.17
N GLU A 136 -1.16 17.43 -3.71
CA GLU A 136 -2.36 18.17 -4.11
C GLU A 136 -2.10 19.00 -5.36
#